data_AF-A0A839VLF7-F1
#
_entry.id   AF-A0A839VLF7-F1
#
_cell.length_a   1.000
_cell.length_b   1.000
_cell.length_c   1.000
_cell.angle_alpha   90.00
_cell.angle_beta   90.00
_cell.angle_gamma   90.00
#
_symmetry.space_group_name_H-M   'P 1'
#
loop_
_entity.id
_entity.type
_entity.pdbx_description
1 polymer ?
#
loop_
_entity_poly.entity_id
_entity_poly.type
_entity_poly.pdbx_seq_one_letter_code
_entity_poly.pdbx_strand_id
1 'polypeptide(L)'
;MASRLESLAAILKAIPGNDSAAQRTRMLTAMERLGHITTFEASRYLDCYDPRPRIHELRGQGKRIKTIMRQEQTESGVHHSVGVYILEGRIDA
;
A
#
# COMPACT_ATOMS: atom_id res chain seq x y z
N MET A 1 -18.93 -9.08 -2.30
CA MET A 1 -17.75 -8.28 -1.87
C MET A 1 -16.59 -8.70 -2.74
N ALA A 2 -15.89 -7.77 -3.39
CA ALA A 2 -14.68 -8.12 -4.14
C ALA A 2 -13.59 -8.57 -3.17
N SER A 3 -12.80 -9.57 -3.55
CA SER A 3 -11.64 -10.00 -2.80
C SER A 3 -10.60 -8.87 -2.71
N ARG A 4 -9.69 -9.00 -1.73
CA ARG A 4 -8.60 -8.04 -1.54
C ARG A 4 -7.70 -7.94 -2.78
N LEU A 5 -7.40 -9.07 -3.43
CA LEU A 5 -6.60 -9.10 -4.66
C LEU A 5 -7.30 -8.43 -5.84
N GLU A 6 -8.60 -8.66 -6.03
CA GLU A 6 -9.38 -7.97 -7.09
C GLU A 6 -9.38 -6.46 -6.87
N SER A 7 -9.46 -6.01 -5.62
CA SER A 7 -9.42 -4.60 -5.27
C SER A 7 -8.05 -3.97 -5.60
N LEU A 8 -6.96 -4.67 -5.30
CA LEU A 8 -5.59 -4.22 -5.63
C LEU A 8 -5.36 -4.19 -7.15
N ALA A 9 -5.80 -5.23 -7.87
CA ALA A 9 -5.72 -5.27 -9.32
C ALA A 9 -6.52 -4.14 -9.98
N ALA A 10 -7.71 -3.81 -9.44
CA ALA A 10 -8.51 -2.68 -9.91
C ALA A 10 -7.80 -1.34 -9.69
N ILE A 11 -7.12 -1.14 -8.55
CA ILE A 11 -6.33 0.06 -8.27
C ILE A 11 -5.16 0.18 -9.25
N LEU A 12 -4.42 -0.91 -9.49
CA LEU A 12 -3.31 -0.93 -10.44
C LEU A 12 -3.78 -0.55 -11.84
N LYS A 13 -4.89 -1.15 -12.32
CA LYS A 13 -5.46 -0.85 -13.64
C LYS A 13 -5.97 0.59 -13.77
N ALA A 14 -6.53 1.15 -12.70
CA ALA A 14 -7.10 2.49 -12.71
C ALA A 14 -6.06 3.61 -12.71
N ILE A 15 -4.83 3.34 -12.24
CA ILE A 15 -3.75 4.32 -12.13
C ILE A 15 -2.56 3.80 -12.95
N PRO A 16 -2.56 4.04 -14.28
CA PRO A 16 -1.52 3.55 -15.17
C PRO A 16 -0.20 4.33 -15.00
N GLY A 17 0.85 3.83 -15.64
CA GLY A 17 2.21 4.38 -15.52
C GLY A 17 2.98 3.79 -14.35
N ASN A 18 4.29 4.01 -14.32
CA ASN A 18 5.16 3.45 -13.28
C ASN A 18 6.18 4.44 -12.71
N ASP A 19 5.90 5.73 -12.85
CA ASP A 19 6.70 6.74 -12.18
C ASP A 19 6.41 6.77 -10.66
N SER A 20 7.21 7.55 -9.94
CA SER A 20 7.06 7.69 -8.49
C SER A 20 5.69 8.25 -8.08
N ALA A 21 5.06 9.09 -8.93
CA ALA A 21 3.76 9.69 -8.63
C ALA A 21 2.64 8.66 -8.73
N ALA A 22 2.62 7.86 -9.81
CA ALA A 22 1.68 6.76 -9.98
C ALA A 22 1.77 5.75 -8.82
N GLN A 23 3.00 5.38 -8.42
CA GLN A 23 3.23 4.49 -7.28
C GLN A 23 2.69 5.07 -5.95
N ARG A 24 2.98 6.34 -5.64
CA ARG A 24 2.42 7.02 -4.45
C ARG A 24 0.91 7.03 -4.47
N THR A 25 0.30 7.38 -5.61
CA THR A 25 -1.15 7.44 -5.76
C THR A 25 -1.78 6.07 -5.55
N ARG A 26 -1.23 4.99 -6.13
CA ARG A 26 -1.72 3.62 -5.90
C ARG A 26 -1.68 3.23 -4.43
N MET A 27 -0.55 3.48 -3.75
CA MET A 27 -0.40 3.17 -2.32
C MET A 27 -1.40 3.96 -1.46
N LEU A 28 -1.55 5.27 -1.72
CA LEU A 28 -2.48 6.12 -0.98
C LEU A 28 -3.93 5.67 -1.20
N THR A 29 -4.33 5.44 -2.46
CA THR A 29 -5.67 4.94 -2.80
C THR A 29 -5.94 3.58 -2.14
N ALA A 30 -4.97 2.69 -2.06
CA ALA A 30 -5.13 1.42 -1.36
C ALA A 30 -5.35 1.60 0.15
N MET A 31 -4.59 2.47 0.81
CA MET A 31 -4.82 2.79 2.22
C MET A 31 -6.20 3.43 2.44
N GLU A 32 -6.64 4.33 1.56
CA GLU A 32 -7.94 5.00 1.65
C GLU A 32 -9.12 4.05 1.46
N ARG A 33 -9.04 3.15 0.47
CA ARG A 33 -10.13 2.23 0.10
C ARG A 33 -10.16 0.95 0.92
N LEU A 34 -8.99 0.43 1.32
CA LEU A 34 -8.84 -0.88 1.95
C LEU A 34 -8.40 -0.78 3.43
N GLY A 35 -8.28 0.44 3.95
CA GLY A 35 -7.83 0.76 5.31
C GLY A 35 -6.32 0.62 5.54
N HIS A 36 -5.66 -0.29 4.82
CA HIS A 36 -4.22 -0.49 4.91
C HIS A 36 -3.66 -1.18 3.66
N ILE A 37 -2.34 -1.08 3.50
CA ILE A 37 -1.56 -1.86 2.52
C ILE A 37 -0.27 -2.34 3.16
N THR A 38 0.16 -3.57 2.89
CA THR A 38 1.48 -4.04 3.35
C THR A 38 2.58 -3.73 2.35
N THR A 39 3.83 -3.75 2.81
CA THR A 39 5.01 -3.70 1.93
C THR A 39 4.95 -4.80 0.86
N PHE A 40 4.51 -6.00 1.24
CA PHE A 40 4.38 -7.14 0.31
C PHE A 40 3.32 -6.87 -0.75
N GLU A 41 2.14 -6.42 -0.34
CA GLU A 41 1.05 -6.16 -1.28
C GLU A 41 1.36 -4.99 -2.22
N ALA A 42 1.98 -3.93 -1.70
CA ALA A 42 2.39 -2.79 -2.50
C ALA A 42 3.41 -3.20 -3.58
N SER A 43 4.40 -4.03 -3.22
CA SER A 43 5.42 -4.46 -4.18
C SER A 43 4.90 -5.47 -5.20
N ARG A 44 4.08 -6.44 -4.77
CA ARG A 44 3.60 -7.52 -5.65
C ARG A 44 2.38 -7.15 -6.48
N TYR A 45 1.45 -6.40 -5.93
CA TYR A 45 0.13 -6.20 -6.55
C TYR A 45 -0.12 -4.77 -7.03
N LEU A 46 0.62 -3.78 -6.52
CA LEU A 46 0.50 -2.38 -6.95
C LEU A 46 1.69 -1.89 -7.77
N ASP A 47 2.59 -2.80 -8.19
CA ASP A 47 3.80 -2.48 -8.96
C ASP A 47 4.56 -1.28 -8.37
N CYS A 48 4.76 -1.32 -7.05
CA CYS A 48 5.55 -0.34 -6.31
C CYS A 48 6.84 -1.01 -5.84
N TYR A 49 7.88 -0.92 -6.67
CA TYR A 49 9.14 -1.66 -6.46
C TYR A 49 9.73 -1.49 -5.05
N ASP A 50 9.82 -0.25 -4.56
CA ASP A 50 10.21 0.03 -3.16
C ASP A 50 9.15 0.88 -2.47
N PRO A 51 8.28 0.27 -1.63
CA PRO A 51 7.23 0.98 -0.90
C PRO A 51 7.74 1.98 0.15
N ARG A 52 8.92 1.76 0.75
CA ARG A 52 9.37 2.57 1.90
C ARG A 52 9.66 4.03 1.51
N PRO A 53 10.40 4.33 0.42
CA PRO A 53 10.56 5.70 -0.06
C PRO A 53 9.23 6.37 -0.41
N ARG A 54 8.29 5.64 -1.02
CA ARG A 54 6.97 6.18 -1.38
C ARG A 54 6.16 6.61 -0.15
N ILE A 55 6.22 5.83 0.94
CA ILE A 55 5.62 6.21 2.22
C ILE A 55 6.32 7.43 2.82
N HIS A 56 7.66 7.49 2.76
CA HIS A 56 8.41 8.67 3.21
C HIS A 56 8.00 9.94 2.46
N GLU A 57 7.88 9.87 1.13
CA GLU A 57 7.42 10.98 0.30
C GLU A 57 5.98 11.40 0.62
N LEU A 58 5.06 10.45 0.78
CA LEU A 58 3.67 10.74 1.16
C LEU A 58 3.59 11.44 2.53
N ARG A 59 4.42 11.03 3.49
CA ARG A 59 4.56 11.73 4.78
C ARG A 59 5.09 13.15 4.61
N GLY A 60 6.08 13.34 3.73
CA GLY A 60 6.58 14.66 3.35
C GLY A 60 5.51 15.57 2.72
N GLN A 61 4.50 14.97 2.06
CA GLN A 61 3.31 15.66 1.55
C GLN A 61 2.22 15.89 2.62
N GLY A 62 2.51 15.63 3.90
CA GLY A 62 1.58 15.84 5.01
C GLY A 62 0.60 14.70 5.27
N LYS A 63 0.70 13.56 4.57
CA LYS A 63 -0.14 12.39 4.86
C LYS A 63 0.31 11.75 6.17
N ARG A 64 -0.60 11.64 7.15
CA ARG A 64 -0.34 10.93 8.41
C ARG A 64 -0.48 9.43 8.19
N ILE A 65 0.65 8.74 8.04
CA ILE A 65 0.66 7.29 7.79
C ILE A 65 1.38 6.58 8.93
N LYS A 66 0.66 5.76 9.67
CA LYS A 66 1.22 4.86 10.68
C LYS A 66 1.82 3.62 10.02
N THR A 67 2.96 3.17 10.53
CA THR A 67 3.53 1.86 10.18
C THR A 67 3.51 0.99 11.42
N ILE A 68 2.92 -0.20 11.30
CA ILE A 68 3.10 -1.29 12.26
C ILE A 68 3.78 -2.46 11.56
N MET A 69 4.40 -3.36 12.33
CA MET A 69 5.01 -4.56 11.79
C MET A 69 4.07 -5.74 11.96
N ARG A 70 3.96 -6.59 10.93
CA ARG A 70 3.16 -7.83 10.95
C ARG A 70 4.00 -8.98 10.41
N GLN A 71 3.86 -10.16 11.00
CA GLN A 71 4.40 -11.38 10.42
C GLN A 71 3.49 -11.83 9.27
N GLU A 72 4.05 -11.95 8.07
CA GLU A 72 3.32 -12.35 6.88
C GLU A 72 4.09 -13.45 6.17
N GLN A 73 3.40 -14.54 5.85
CA GLN A 73 3.99 -15.61 5.07
C GLN A 73 4.15 -15.14 3.63
N THR A 74 5.37 -15.22 3.10
CA THR A 74 5.64 -14.87 1.70
C THR A 74 5.57 -16.12 0.82
N GLU A 75 5.79 -15.93 -0.48
CA GLU A 75 5.80 -16.97 -1.52
C GLU A 75 6.78 -18.13 -1.22
N SER A 76 7.81 -17.89 -0.41
CA SER A 76 8.77 -18.93 0.01
C SER A 76 8.26 -19.83 1.15
N GLY A 77 7.06 -19.56 1.67
CA GLY A 77 6.51 -20.25 2.84
C GLY A 77 7.09 -19.78 4.18
N VAL A 78 8.03 -18.83 4.17
CA VAL A 78 8.65 -18.25 5.38
C VAL A 78 7.88 -17.03 5.85
N HIS A 79 7.79 -16.84 7.17
CA HIS A 79 7.22 -15.63 7.75
C HIS A 79 8.25 -14.50 7.75
N HIS A 80 7.87 -13.37 7.17
CA HIS A 80 8.66 -12.15 7.19
C HIS A 80 7.93 -11.07 7.97
N SER A 81 8.70 -10.29 8.71
CA SER A 81 8.19 -9.06 9.32
C SER A 81 8.04 -7.99 8.23
N VAL A 82 6.81 -7.69 7.83
CA VAL A 82 6.47 -6.70 6.81
C VAL A 82 5.85 -5.46 7.44
N GLY A 83 6.05 -4.31 6.81
CA GLY A 83 5.39 -3.07 7.21
C GLY A 83 3.92 -3.10 6.77
N VAL A 84 3.03 -2.70 7.65
CA VAL A 84 1.62 -2.42 7.36
C VAL A 84 1.42 -0.92 7.45
N TYR A 85 1.05 -0.30 6.35
CA TYR A 85 0.84 1.14 6.23
C TYR A 85 -0.64 1.46 6.35
N ILE A 86 -0.99 2.33 7.29
CA ILE A 86 -2.36 2.72 7.62
C ILE A 86 -2.44 4.24 7.55
N LEU A 87 -3.41 4.77 6.79
CA LEU A 87 -3.66 6.20 6.75
C LEU A 87 -4.45 6.62 7.98
N GLU A 88 -3.90 7.51 8.80
CA GLU A 88 -4.52 8.01 10.02
C GLU A 88 -5.40 9.23 9.76
N GLY A 89 -6.54 9.29 10.46
CA GLY A 89 -7.46 10.41 10.36
C GLY A 89 -8.52 10.26 9.27
N ARG A 90 -8.80 9.03 8.82
CA ARG A 90 -10.10 8.71 8.25
C ARG A 90 -11.11 8.70 9.42
N ILE A 91 -11.49 9.89 9.86
CA ILE A 91 -12.78 10.06 10.54
C ILE A 91 -13.77 10.05 9.38
N ASP A 92 -14.45 8.92 9.19
CA ASP A 92 -15.68 8.91 8.42
C ASP A 92 -16.61 9.93 9.09
N ALA A 93 -16.88 11.03 8.38
CA ALA A 93 -18.00 11.91 8.67
C ALA A 93 -19.24 11.34 7.98
#